data_AF-A0A831WIA3-F1
#
_entry.id   AF-A0A831WIA3-F1
#
_cell.length_a   1.000
_cell.length_b   1.000
_cell.length_c   1.000
_cell.angle_alpha   90.00
_cell.angle_beta   90.00
_cell.angle_gamma   90.00
#
_symmetry.space_group_name_H-M   'P 1'
#
loop_
_entity.id
_entity.type
_entity.pdbx_description
1 polymer ?
#
loop_
_entity_poly.entity_id
_entity_poly.type
_entity_poly.pdbx_seq_one_letter_code
_entity_poly.pdbx_strand_id
1 'polypeptide(L)'
;FQTKGRIFASPTVINNRLYIGSNDGRLYEINLDTGEELGFIQVSERITNKIIYNKKTGAFFLLTFANELYCIYKDENQKRFCKSI
;
A
#
# COMPACT_ATOMS: atom_id res chain seq x y z
N PHE A 1 -11.70 4.85 -10.59
CA PHE A 1 -10.30 4.37 -10.59
C PHE A 1 -10.24 2.90 -10.99
N GLN A 2 -9.22 2.48 -11.74
CA GLN A 2 -8.98 1.07 -12.11
C GLN A 2 -7.49 0.75 -11.92
N THR A 3 -7.19 -0.36 -11.24
CA THR A 3 -5.82 -0.88 -11.10
C THR A 3 -5.37 -1.61 -12.37
N LYS A 4 -4.06 -1.77 -12.54
CA LYS A 4 -3.51 -2.54 -13.68
C LYS A 4 -3.48 -4.05 -13.43
N GLY A 5 -3.63 -4.46 -12.17
CA GLY A 5 -3.75 -5.85 -11.76
C GLY A 5 -5.09 -6.15 -11.08
N ARG A 6 -5.38 -7.44 -10.92
CA ARG A 6 -6.51 -7.90 -10.09
C ARG A 6 -6.30 -7.48 -8.64
N ILE A 7 -7.39 -7.20 -7.95
CA ILE A 7 -7.40 -6.89 -6.52
C ILE A 7 -7.94 -8.10 -5.77
N PHE A 8 -7.07 -8.72 -4.97
CA PHE A 8 -7.47 -9.74 -4.00
C PHE A 8 -7.32 -9.25 -2.56
N ALA A 9 -6.48 -8.22 -2.34
CA ALA A 9 -6.26 -7.62 -1.04
C ALA A 9 -7.50 -6.86 -0.54
N SER A 10 -7.77 -6.96 0.76
CA SER A 10 -8.72 -6.06 1.42
C SER A 10 -8.11 -4.65 1.59
N PRO A 11 -8.89 -3.57 1.40
CA PRO A 11 -8.42 -2.21 1.60
C PRO A 11 -8.19 -1.84 3.07
N THR A 12 -7.43 -0.77 3.27
CA THR A 12 -7.23 -0.12 4.57
C THR A 12 -7.42 1.39 4.44
N VAL A 13 -8.26 1.98 5.30
CA VAL A 13 -8.55 3.42 5.31
C VAL A 13 -7.79 4.11 6.44
N ILE A 14 -7.05 5.17 6.13
CA ILE A 14 -6.26 5.96 7.07
C ILE A 14 -6.36 7.43 6.67
N ASN A 15 -6.75 8.31 7.58
CA ASN A 15 -6.76 9.78 7.39
C ASN A 15 -7.35 10.20 6.03
N ASN A 16 -8.56 9.73 5.73
CA ASN A 16 -9.29 10.01 4.49
C ASN A 16 -8.61 9.53 3.19
N ARG A 17 -7.74 8.53 3.31
CA ARG A 17 -7.06 7.88 2.19
C ARG A 17 -7.32 6.39 2.23
N LEU A 18 -7.61 5.82 1.07
CA LEU A 18 -7.79 4.40 0.86
C LEU A 18 -6.48 3.82 0.33
N TYR A 19 -5.98 2.79 1.00
CA TYR A 19 -4.81 2.04 0.59
C TYR A 19 -5.22 0.64 0.14
N ILE A 20 -4.83 0.23 -1.05
CA ILE A 20 -5.18 -1.09 -1.59
C ILE A 20 -4.04 -1.71 -2.39
N GLY A 21 -3.74 -2.97 -2.07
CA GLY A 21 -2.74 -3.77 -2.78
C GLY A 21 -3.33 -4.42 -4.04
N SER A 22 -2.51 -4.59 -5.05
CA SER A 22 -2.89 -5.18 -6.34
C SER A 22 -1.87 -6.20 -6.84
N ASN A 23 -2.33 -7.11 -7.70
CA ASN A 23 -1.50 -8.13 -8.34
C ASN A 23 -0.56 -7.58 -9.42
N ASP A 24 -0.53 -6.27 -9.66
CA ASP A 24 0.52 -5.59 -10.43
C ASP A 24 1.72 -5.17 -9.56
N GLY A 25 1.75 -5.60 -8.29
CA GLY A 25 2.81 -5.28 -7.34
C GLY A 25 2.75 -3.84 -6.85
N ARG A 26 1.59 -3.19 -6.91
CA ARG A 26 1.41 -1.81 -6.46
C ARG A 26 0.52 -1.72 -5.22
N LEU A 27 0.99 -0.96 -4.25
CA LEU A 27 0.15 -0.40 -3.19
C LEU A 27 -0.34 0.97 -3.65
N TYR A 28 -1.62 1.05 -4.01
CA TYR A 28 -2.26 2.29 -4.42
C TYR A 28 -2.70 3.12 -3.21
N GLU A 29 -2.58 4.43 -3.33
CA GLU A 29 -3.16 5.41 -2.41
C GLU A 29 -4.21 6.22 -3.20
N ILE A 30 -5.43 6.24 -2.67
CA ILE A 30 -6.58 6.84 -3.34
C ILE A 30 -7.22 7.83 -2.37
N ASN A 31 -7.60 9.01 -2.86
CA ASN A 31 -8.40 9.96 -2.10
C ASN A 31 -9.79 9.35 -1.85
N LEU A 32 -10.22 9.28 -0.59
CA LEU A 32 -11.48 8.63 -0.26
C LEU A 32 -12.71 9.41 -0.74
N ASP A 33 -12.62 10.74 -0.83
CA ASP A 33 -13.74 11.61 -1.25
C ASP A 33 -13.88 11.66 -2.77
N THR A 34 -12.75 11.81 -3.48
CA THR A 34 -12.76 12.00 -4.94
C THR A 34 -12.59 10.69 -5.72
N GLY A 35 -12.08 9.63 -5.08
CA GLY A 35 -11.73 8.38 -5.75
C GLY A 35 -10.52 8.49 -6.69
N GLU A 36 -9.79 9.62 -6.66
CA GLU A 36 -8.61 9.85 -7.49
C GLU A 36 -7.38 9.16 -6.91
N GLU A 37 -6.54 8.63 -7.79
CA GLU A 37 -5.24 8.09 -7.40
C GLU A 37 -4.32 9.25 -6.97
N LEU A 38 -3.81 9.18 -5.75
CA LEU A 38 -2.82 10.12 -5.23
C LEU A 38 -1.39 9.65 -5.50
N GLY A 39 -1.21 8.34 -5.70
CA GLY A 39 0.03 7.72 -6.14
C GLY A 39 0.09 6.24 -5.76
N PHE A 40 1.25 5.62 -5.98
CA PHE A 40 1.47 4.22 -5.64
C PHE A 40 2.89 3.97 -5.13
N ILE A 41 3.08 2.82 -4.51
CA ILE A 41 4.40 2.25 -4.21
C ILE A 41 4.52 0.95 -4.98
N GLN A 42 5.60 0.83 -5.75
CA GLN A 42 5.94 -0.41 -6.45
C GLN A 42 6.75 -1.30 -5.52
N VAL A 43 6.32 -2.56 -5.37
CA VAL A 43 7.10 -3.64 -4.79
C VAL A 43 7.43 -4.68 -5.86
N SER A 44 8.28 -5.64 -5.52
CA SER A 44 8.75 -6.69 -6.43
C SER A 44 7.64 -7.62 -6.92
N GLU A 45 6.61 -7.87 -6.10
CA GLU A 45 5.62 -8.91 -6.37
C GLU A 45 4.20 -8.58 -5.92
N ARG A 46 3.25 -9.44 -6.34
CA ARG A 46 1.80 -9.28 -6.12
C ARG A 46 1.48 -9.06 -4.65
N ILE A 47 0.60 -8.09 -4.40
CA ILE A 47 0.05 -7.84 -3.06
C ILE A 47 -1.35 -8.43 -2.98
N THR A 48 -1.47 -9.58 -2.32
CA THR A 48 -2.73 -10.34 -2.24
C THR A 48 -3.43 -10.21 -0.88
N ASN A 49 -2.74 -9.69 0.13
CA ASN A 49 -3.20 -9.63 1.51
C ASN A 49 -3.58 -8.22 1.94
N LYS A 50 -4.34 -8.12 3.04
CA LYS A 50 -4.67 -6.83 3.66
C LYS A 50 -3.40 -6.11 4.11
N ILE A 51 -3.35 -4.80 3.87
CA ILE A 51 -2.27 -3.92 4.34
C ILE A 51 -2.55 -3.53 5.78
N ILE A 52 -1.57 -3.69 6.68
CA ILE A 52 -1.70 -3.30 8.08
C ILE A 52 -1.00 -1.97 8.31
N TYR A 53 -1.61 -1.08 9.09
CA TYR A 53 -1.03 0.21 9.44
C TYR A 53 -0.89 0.36 10.95
N ASN A 54 0.33 0.68 11.38
CA ASN A 54 0.64 1.02 12.76
C ASN A 54 0.54 2.54 12.94
N LYS A 55 -0.53 2.99 13.60
CA LYS A 55 -0.78 4.41 13.88
C LYS A 55 0.31 5.08 14.73
N LYS A 56 1.00 4.32 15.59
CA LYS A 56 2.03 4.86 16.49
C LYS A 56 3.32 5.19 15.73
N THR A 57 3.70 4.33 14.78
CA THR A 57 4.96 4.50 14.02
C THR A 57 4.74 5.12 12.63
N GLY A 58 3.50 5.15 12.15
CA GLY A 58 3.19 5.53 10.77
C GLY A 58 3.59 4.48 9.73
N ALA A 59 3.94 3.27 10.16
CA ALA A 59 4.41 2.20 9.28
C ALA A 59 3.24 1.36 8.72
N PHE A 60 3.32 1.04 7.44
CA PHE A 60 2.53 0.04 6.75
C PHE A 60 3.32 -1.27 6.68
N PHE A 61 2.62 -2.38 6.88
CA PHE A 61 3.13 -3.72 6.70
C PHE A 61 2.32 -4.41 5.62
N LEU A 62 3.01 -5.01 4.65
CA LEU A 62 2.39 -5.79 3.59
C LEU A 62 3.22 -7.00 3.22
N LEU A 63 2.53 -8.04 2.78
CA LEU A 63 3.12 -9.29 2.33
C LEU A 63 2.95 -9.41 0.81
N THR A 64 3.96 -9.93 0.14
CA THR A 64 3.86 -10.31 -1.28
C THR A 64 3.62 -11.81 -1.44
N PHE A 65 3.22 -12.20 -2.66
CA PHE A 65 3.08 -13.60 -3.03
C PHE A 65 4.42 -14.36 -3.06
N ALA A 66 5.56 -13.66 -3.12
CA ALA A 66 6.90 -14.25 -3.13
C ALA A 66 7.54 -14.38 -1.74
N ASN A 67 6.73 -14.44 -0.69
CA ASN A 67 7.16 -14.59 0.71
C ASN A 67 7.99 -13.40 1.24
N GLU A 68 7.81 -12.20 0.70
CA GLU A 68 8.49 -11.00 1.21
C GLU A 68 7.57 -10.24 2.18
N LEU A 69 8.15 -9.79 3.29
CA LEU A 69 7.51 -8.85 4.21
C LEU A 69 8.11 -7.47 4.01
N TYR A 70 7.25 -6.51 3.66
CA TYR A 70 7.63 -5.12 3.49
C TYR A 70 7.18 -4.29 4.69
N CYS A 71 8.09 -3.45 5.17
CA CYS A 71 7.79 -2.32 6.06
C CYS A 71 7.94 -1.03 5.26
N ILE A 72 6.87 -0.25 5.22
CA ILE A 72 6.78 1.00 4.48
C ILE A 72 6.45 2.13 5.43
N TYR A 73 7.22 3.23 5.42
CA TYR A 73 6.91 4.39 6.25
C TYR A 73 7.18 5.68 5.48
N LYS A 74 6.54 6.76 5.93
CA LYS A 74 6.70 8.09 5.37
C LYS A 74 7.59 8.89 6.31
N ASP A 75 8.66 9.50 5.81
CA ASP A 75 9.48 10.42 6.61
C ASP A 75 8.83 11.81 6.72
N GLU A 76 9.45 12.68 7.52
CA GLU A 76 9.02 14.07 7.71
C GLU A 76 8.99 14.88 6.40
N ASN A 77 9.81 14.50 5.42
CA ASN A 77 9.85 15.09 4.08
C ASN A 77 8.88 14.44 3.08
N GLN A 78 7.95 13.63 3.58
CA GLN A 78 6.97 12.89 2.79
C GLN A 78 7.52 11.81 1.86
N LYS A 79 8.81 11.46 1.96
CA LYS A 79 9.42 10.37 1.21
C LYS A 79 8.96 9.03 1.75
N ARG A 80 8.61 8.11 0.85
CA ARG A 80 8.18 6.76 1.19
C ARG A 80 9.39 5.83 1.14
N PHE A 81 9.68 5.18 2.26
CA PHE A 81 10.71 4.16 2.33
C PHE A 81 10.08 2.79 2.38
N CYS A 82 10.76 1.81 1.80
CA CYS A 82 10.29 0.45 1.67
C CYS A 82 11.49 -0.46 1.98
N LYS A 83 11.38 -1.29 3.01
CA LYS A 83 12.41 -2.27 3.37
C LYS A 83 11.79 -3.66 3.40
N SER A 84 12.40 -4.58 2.65
CA SER A 84 12.15 -6.01 2.84
C SER A 84 12.84 -6.47 4.13
N ILE A 85 12.10 -7.18 4.96
CA ILE A 85 12.58 -7.78 6.20
C ILE A 85 12.78 -9.27 5.98
#